data_AF-A0A9N9ACI7-F1
#
_entry.id   AF-A0A9N9ACI7-F1
#
_cell.length_a   1.000
_cell.length_b   1.000
_cell.length_c   1.000
_cell.angle_alpha   90.00
_cell.angle_beta   90.00
_cell.angle_gamma   90.00
#
_symmetry.space_group_name_H-M   'P 1'
#
loop_
_entity.id
_entity.type
_entity.pdbx_description
1 polymer ?
#
loop_
_entity_poly.entity_id
_entity_poly.type
_entity_poly.pdbx_seq_one_letter_code
_entity_poly.pdbx_strand_id
1 'polypeptide(L)'
;MNTCSNGLPTDDIKNTCTRDNPIEGHEPFKRIDFTIFLPLLKDIQKYADKVEECYAHAEHNRRVCGVLLKRVNIAAFEVKTLGQLKNDYSWFFENNNNYSIFQRFVKVVERIQNFIIDISQLQGVSKYFNKHRSPDFSMNKKFYNLIGEFEKSTEALTHASKGCLYFGRPKADQNKEDKEAITEDTKDMEEVI
;
A
#
# COMPACT_ATOMS: atom_id res chain seq x y z
N MET A 1 -5.47 -49.63 60.56
CA MET A 1 -5.10 -49.15 61.91
C MET A 1 -4.50 -47.76 61.77
N ASN A 2 -4.90 -46.86 62.66
CA ASN A 2 -4.61 -45.41 62.81
C ASN A 2 -3.13 -45.02 62.60
N THR A 3 -2.75 -43.77 62.26
CA THR A 3 -3.14 -42.50 62.92
C THR A 3 -3.01 -41.25 62.05
N CYS A 4 -3.86 -40.27 62.36
CA CYS A 4 -3.87 -38.87 61.90
C CYS A 4 -2.80 -38.00 62.58
N SER A 5 -2.43 -36.91 61.91
CA SER A 5 -1.85 -35.63 62.38
C SER A 5 -1.91 -34.68 61.17
N ASN A 6 -2.38 -33.43 61.15
CA ASN A 6 -2.90 -32.47 62.11
C ASN A 6 -3.77 -31.45 61.32
N GLY A 7 -4.80 -30.86 61.95
CA GLY A 7 -5.51 -29.66 61.46
C GLY A 7 -4.60 -28.43 61.45
N LEU A 8 -4.87 -27.35 60.69
CA LEU A 8 -5.93 -26.32 60.81
C LEU A 8 -5.70 -25.30 59.64
N PRO A 9 -6.45 -24.18 59.49
CA PRO A 9 -7.87 -23.97 59.25
C PRO A 9 -8.15 -23.28 57.88
N THR A 10 -9.42 -23.30 57.47
CA THR A 10 -9.98 -22.46 56.42
C THR A 10 -10.21 -21.02 56.91
N ASP A 11 -10.26 -20.10 55.94
CA ASP A 11 -10.80 -18.72 55.99
C ASP A 11 -9.86 -17.58 56.41
N ASP A 12 -9.32 -16.88 55.40
CA ASP A 12 -9.39 -15.41 55.27
C ASP A 12 -8.45 -14.92 54.14
N ILE A 13 -8.96 -14.84 52.91
CA ILE A 13 -8.51 -13.81 51.97
C ILE A 13 -9.74 -12.97 51.62
N LYS A 14 -10.09 -12.12 52.58
CA LYS A 14 -10.90 -10.94 52.34
C LYS A 14 -10.10 -10.00 51.44
N ASN A 15 -10.61 -9.82 50.23
CA ASN A 15 -10.72 -8.55 49.53
C ASN A 15 -9.56 -7.55 49.69
N THR A 16 -8.66 -7.55 48.71
CA THR A 16 -7.83 -6.38 48.37
C THR A 16 -7.90 -6.09 46.87
N CYS A 17 -9.11 -5.90 46.34
CA CYS A 17 -9.28 -5.03 45.17
C CYS A 17 -9.18 -3.57 45.62
N THR A 18 -7.96 -3.11 45.89
CA THR A 18 -7.68 -1.68 46.10
C THR A 18 -6.86 -1.15 44.94
N ARG A 19 -7.58 -0.48 44.03
CA ARG A 19 -7.16 0.68 43.24
C ARG A 19 -5.69 0.68 42.79
N ASP A 20 -5.44 0.14 41.61
CA ASP A 20 -4.27 0.53 40.83
C ASP A 20 -4.36 2.04 40.55
N ASN A 21 -3.40 2.78 41.08
CA ASN A 21 -3.21 4.19 40.78
C ASN A 21 -2.91 4.36 39.28
N PRO A 22 -3.41 5.43 38.63
CA PRO A 22 -3.01 5.74 37.26
C PRO A 22 -1.50 5.96 37.21
N ILE A 23 -0.83 5.24 36.31
CA ILE A 23 0.56 5.54 35.94
C ILE A 23 0.51 6.87 35.17
N GLU A 24 0.74 7.97 35.87
CA GLU A 24 0.96 9.29 35.26
C GLU A 24 2.27 9.23 34.45
N GLY A 25 2.19 9.47 33.14
CA GLY A 25 3.39 9.77 32.34
C GLY A 25 3.41 9.33 30.88
N HIS A 26 2.47 8.52 30.39
CA HIS A 26 2.35 8.30 28.95
C HIS A 26 1.29 9.23 28.39
N GLU A 27 1.69 10.21 27.57
CA GLU A 27 0.75 10.96 26.72
C GLU A 27 -0.22 9.95 26.07
N PRO A 28 -1.53 10.19 26.13
CA PRO A 28 -2.47 9.31 25.45
C PRO A 28 -2.09 9.29 23.97
N PHE A 29 -1.75 8.10 23.46
CA PHE A 29 -1.52 7.91 22.04
C PHE A 29 -2.67 8.60 21.29
N LYS A 30 -2.33 9.62 20.50
CA LYS A 30 -3.33 10.42 19.76
C LYS A 30 -4.13 9.48 18.86
N ARG A 31 -5.30 9.08 19.33
CA ARG A 31 -6.22 8.23 18.57
C ARG A 31 -6.91 9.08 17.52
N ILE A 32 -7.00 8.52 16.31
CA ILE A 32 -7.69 9.12 15.19
C ILE A 32 -8.92 8.29 14.83
N ASP A 33 -9.94 8.94 14.27
CA ASP A 33 -11.19 8.27 13.91
C ASP A 33 -11.09 7.67 12.49
N PHE A 34 -11.62 6.47 12.29
CA PHE A 34 -11.62 5.78 10.99
C PHE A 34 -12.14 6.65 9.83
N THR A 35 -13.08 7.55 10.09
CA THR A 35 -13.66 8.45 9.08
C THR A 35 -12.60 9.26 8.32
N ILE A 36 -11.43 9.54 8.92
CA ILE A 36 -10.36 10.26 8.23
C ILE A 36 -9.68 9.43 7.12
N PHE A 37 -9.81 8.10 7.16
CA PHE A 37 -9.29 7.21 6.11
C PHE A 37 -10.27 7.07 4.94
N LEU A 38 -11.55 7.37 5.12
CA LEU A 38 -12.57 7.20 4.08
C LEU A 38 -12.24 7.93 2.76
N PRO A 39 -11.75 9.18 2.75
CA PRO A 39 -11.34 9.83 1.51
C PRO A 39 -10.20 9.07 0.82
N LEU A 40 -9.19 8.64 1.57
CA LEU A 40 -8.03 7.93 1.04
C LEU A 40 -8.39 6.54 0.47
N LEU A 41 -9.31 5.83 1.12
CA LEU A 41 -9.87 4.57 0.61
C LEU A 41 -10.59 4.78 -0.72
N LYS A 42 -11.39 5.84 -0.83
CA LYS A 42 -12.10 6.20 -2.06
C LYS A 42 -11.16 6.63 -3.17
N ASP A 43 -10.13 7.41 -2.84
CA ASP A 43 -9.14 7.88 -3.81
C ASP A 43 -8.43 6.70 -4.48
N ILE A 44 -8.02 5.68 -3.72
CA ILE A 44 -7.38 4.50 -4.30
C ILE A 44 -8.30 3.76 -5.29
N GLN A 45 -9.60 3.61 -4.98
CA GLN A 45 -10.55 3.00 -5.92
C GLN A 45 -10.69 3.85 -7.18
N LYS A 46 -10.83 5.17 -7.02
CA LYS A 46 -10.91 6.11 -8.14
C LYS A 46 -9.65 6.06 -9.03
N TYR A 47 -8.47 5.92 -8.43
CA TYR A 47 -7.22 5.77 -9.19
C TYR A 47 -7.20 4.46 -9.96
N ALA A 48 -7.64 3.35 -9.36
CA ALA A 48 -7.74 2.06 -10.05
C ALA A 48 -8.70 2.14 -11.25
N ASP A 49 -9.91 2.67 -11.05
CA ASP A 49 -10.89 2.85 -12.13
C ASP A 49 -10.29 3.69 -13.28
N LYS A 50 -9.56 4.76 -12.95
CA LYS A 50 -8.92 5.61 -13.97
C LYS A 50 -7.80 4.89 -14.71
N VAL A 51 -7.03 4.06 -14.01
CA VAL A 51 -5.97 3.25 -14.62
C VAL A 51 -6.55 2.18 -15.56
N GLU A 52 -7.67 1.55 -15.17
CA GLU A 52 -8.40 0.61 -16.03
C GLU A 52 -8.89 1.28 -17.32
N GLU A 53 -9.51 2.47 -17.19
CA GLU A 53 -9.97 3.26 -18.33
C GLU A 53 -8.79 3.63 -19.25
N CYS A 54 -7.69 4.14 -18.70
CA CYS A 54 -6.52 4.51 -19.48
C CYS A 54 -5.88 3.31 -20.18
N TYR A 55 -5.83 2.15 -19.52
CA TYR A 55 -5.31 0.93 -20.13
C TYR A 55 -6.20 0.42 -21.27
N ALA A 56 -7.53 0.48 -21.11
CA ALA A 56 -8.47 0.07 -22.15
C ALA A 56 -8.32 0.88 -23.44
N HIS A 57 -7.93 2.15 -23.32
CA HIS A 57 -7.71 3.08 -24.43
C HIS A 57 -6.23 3.31 -24.77
N ALA A 58 -5.30 2.54 -24.20
CA ALA A 58 -3.87 2.72 -24.46
C ALA A 58 -3.52 2.28 -25.89
N GLU A 59 -3.04 3.22 -26.69
CA GLU A 59 -2.54 2.97 -28.05
C GLU A 59 -1.08 2.51 -28.04
N HIS A 60 -0.31 2.95 -27.03
CA HIS A 60 1.10 2.65 -26.87
C HIS A 60 1.43 2.20 -25.45
N ASN A 61 2.64 1.65 -25.28
CA ASN A 61 3.20 1.24 -23.99
C ASN A 61 2.27 0.31 -23.20
N ARG A 62 1.55 -0.57 -23.92
CA ARG A 62 0.51 -1.42 -23.34
C ARG A 62 1.10 -2.43 -22.36
N ARG A 63 2.36 -2.85 -22.51
CA ARG A 63 2.96 -3.82 -21.60
C ARG A 63 3.27 -3.16 -20.25
N VAL A 64 3.91 -1.99 -20.27
CA VAL A 64 4.19 -1.17 -19.08
C VAL A 64 2.89 -0.74 -18.40
N CYS A 65 1.90 -0.26 -19.16
CA CYS A 65 0.59 0.07 -18.60
C CYS A 65 -0.07 -1.16 -17.97
N GLY A 66 0.05 -2.34 -18.59
CA GLY A 66 -0.53 -3.59 -18.11
C GLY A 66 0.07 -4.07 -16.79
N VAL A 67 1.40 -4.02 -16.63
CA VAL A 67 2.04 -4.42 -15.37
C VAL A 67 1.69 -3.45 -14.23
N LEU A 68 1.61 -2.15 -14.51
CA LEU A 68 1.20 -1.15 -13.51
C LEU A 68 -0.28 -1.26 -13.14
N LEU A 69 -1.16 -1.53 -14.11
CA LEU A 69 -2.58 -1.81 -13.86
C LEU A 69 -2.74 -2.97 -12.86
N LYS A 70 -2.06 -4.10 -13.09
CA LYS A 70 -2.13 -5.26 -12.18
C LYS A 70 -1.76 -4.86 -10.75
N ARG A 71 -0.69 -4.09 -10.58
CA ARG A 71 -0.21 -3.61 -9.27
C ARG A 71 -1.22 -2.70 -8.58
N VAL A 72 -1.81 -1.75 -9.31
CA VAL A 72 -2.82 -0.83 -8.78
C VAL A 72 -4.10 -1.59 -8.39
N ASN A 73 -4.52 -2.57 -9.19
CA ASN A 73 -5.73 -3.35 -8.89
C ASN A 73 -5.57 -4.24 -7.65
N ILE A 74 -4.41 -4.88 -7.48
CA ILE A 74 -4.09 -5.61 -6.25
C ILE A 74 -4.12 -4.65 -5.05
N ALA A 75 -3.46 -3.50 -5.16
CA ALA A 75 -3.47 -2.47 -4.13
C ALA A 75 -4.89 -2.02 -3.74
N ALA A 76 -5.74 -1.74 -4.72
CA ALA A 76 -7.12 -1.33 -4.49
C ALA A 76 -7.95 -2.43 -3.83
N PHE A 77 -7.75 -3.69 -4.23
CA PHE A 77 -8.42 -4.83 -3.60
C PHE A 77 -8.01 -5.00 -2.13
N GLU A 78 -6.71 -5.05 -1.85
CA GLU A 78 -6.19 -5.24 -0.48
C GLU A 78 -6.64 -4.12 0.46
N VAL A 79 -6.59 -2.88 0.00
CA VAL A 79 -7.01 -1.72 0.79
C VAL A 79 -8.53 -1.69 1.02
N LYS A 80 -9.33 -2.10 0.03
CA LYS A 80 -10.78 -2.26 0.20
C LYS A 80 -11.08 -3.29 1.28
N THR A 81 -10.40 -4.43 1.24
CA THR A 81 -10.51 -5.48 2.26
C THR A 81 -10.13 -4.96 3.65
N LEU A 82 -9.02 -4.22 3.77
CA LEU A 82 -8.61 -3.59 5.03
C LEU A 82 -9.70 -2.66 5.60
N GLY A 83 -10.30 -1.83 4.73
CA GLY A 83 -11.39 -0.92 5.12
C GLY A 83 -12.67 -1.63 5.53
N GLN A 84 -12.98 -2.79 4.93
CA GLN A 84 -14.12 -3.63 5.32
C GLN A 84 -13.89 -4.28 6.70
N LEU A 85 -12.65 -4.65 7.01
CA LEU A 85 -12.25 -5.26 8.28
C LEU A 85 -11.91 -4.21 9.36
N LYS A 86 -12.36 -2.96 9.22
CA LYS A 86 -11.99 -1.85 10.12
C LYS A 86 -12.19 -2.12 11.62
N ASN A 87 -13.15 -2.95 11.99
CA ASN A 87 -13.41 -3.29 13.39
C ASN A 87 -12.34 -4.26 13.92
N ASP A 88 -11.93 -5.24 13.10
CA ASP A 88 -10.90 -6.22 13.42
C ASP A 88 -9.50 -5.59 13.43
N TYR A 89 -9.33 -4.51 12.64
CA TYR A 89 -8.10 -3.72 12.53
C TYR A 89 -8.24 -2.33 13.14
N SER A 90 -9.06 -2.15 14.18
CA SER A 90 -9.25 -0.85 14.83
C SER A 90 -7.92 -0.22 15.28
N TRP A 91 -7.00 -1.05 15.80
CA TRP A 91 -5.64 -0.65 16.16
C TRP A 91 -4.83 -0.04 14.99
N PHE A 92 -5.11 -0.44 13.76
CA PHE A 92 -4.49 0.15 12.57
C PHE A 92 -5.07 1.54 12.32
N PHE A 93 -6.40 1.63 12.33
CA PHE A 93 -7.15 2.86 12.01
C PHE A 93 -7.16 3.90 13.12
N GLU A 94 -6.83 3.53 14.35
CA GLU A 94 -6.71 4.46 15.47
C GLU A 94 -5.30 5.05 15.59
N ASN A 95 -4.33 4.58 14.80
CA ASN A 95 -2.93 4.97 14.91
C ASN A 95 -2.53 6.04 13.87
N ASN A 96 -2.15 7.23 14.35
CA ASN A 96 -1.74 8.35 13.50
C ASN A 96 -0.51 8.08 12.62
N ASN A 97 0.42 7.23 13.07
CA ASN A 97 1.56 6.82 12.24
C ASN A 97 1.11 5.94 11.07
N ASN A 98 0.13 5.07 11.29
CA ASN A 98 -0.45 4.24 10.24
C ASN A 98 -1.21 5.07 9.21
N TYR A 99 -1.92 6.12 9.67
CA TYR A 99 -2.52 7.09 8.75
C TYR A 99 -1.47 7.77 7.86
N SER A 100 -0.34 8.19 8.43
CA SER A 100 0.77 8.79 7.67
C SER A 100 1.38 7.82 6.65
N ILE A 101 1.52 6.54 7.02
CA ILE A 101 1.96 5.47 6.10
C ILE A 101 0.96 5.30 4.97
N PHE A 102 -0.34 5.26 5.30
CA PHE A 102 -1.41 5.11 4.33
C PHE A 102 -1.48 6.30 3.35
N GLN A 103 -1.31 7.54 3.83
CA GLN A 103 -1.22 8.72 2.96
C GLN A 103 -0.07 8.64 1.96
N ARG A 104 1.11 8.18 2.39
CA ARG A 104 2.26 8.00 1.51
C ARG A 104 1.98 6.95 0.44
N PHE A 105 1.35 5.83 0.82
CA PHE A 105 0.93 4.81 -0.11
C PHE A 105 -0.04 5.35 -1.17
N VAL A 106 -1.10 6.08 -0.76
CA VAL A 106 -2.08 6.71 -1.67
C VAL A 106 -1.38 7.64 -2.66
N LYS A 107 -0.40 8.42 -2.21
CA LYS A 107 0.38 9.34 -3.07
C LYS A 107 1.23 8.61 -4.10
N VAL A 108 1.76 7.42 -3.79
CA VAL A 108 2.48 6.60 -4.76
C VAL A 108 1.53 6.03 -5.81
N VAL A 109 0.36 5.54 -5.41
CA VAL A 109 -0.69 5.06 -6.35
C VAL A 109 -1.13 6.17 -7.30
N GLU A 110 -1.36 7.39 -6.80
CA GLU A 110 -1.66 8.57 -7.61
C GLU A 110 -0.56 8.86 -8.66
N ARG A 111 0.71 8.77 -8.26
CA ARG A 111 1.83 8.99 -9.19
C ARG A 111 1.95 7.90 -10.26
N ILE A 112 1.63 6.65 -9.92
CA ILE A 112 1.53 5.56 -10.91
C ILE A 112 0.40 5.84 -11.89
N GLN A 113 -0.77 6.23 -11.40
CA GLN A 113 -1.93 6.57 -12.23
C GLN A 113 -1.60 7.71 -13.22
N ASN A 114 -0.95 8.77 -12.75
CA ASN A 114 -0.50 9.86 -13.61
C ASN A 114 0.54 9.40 -14.64
N PHE A 115 1.47 8.53 -14.25
CA PHE A 115 2.45 7.98 -15.19
C PHE A 115 1.80 7.14 -16.29
N ILE A 116 0.81 6.31 -15.97
CA ILE A 116 0.06 5.54 -16.97
C ILE A 116 -0.66 6.47 -17.95
N ILE A 117 -1.30 7.54 -17.45
CA ILE A 117 -1.92 8.56 -18.31
C ILE A 117 -0.88 9.14 -19.28
N ASP A 118 0.28 9.56 -18.77
CA ASP A 118 1.35 10.19 -19.57
C ASP A 118 1.84 9.28 -20.71
N ILE A 119 2.01 7.98 -20.43
CA ILE A 119 2.64 7.03 -21.36
C ILE A 119 1.65 6.26 -22.25
N SER A 120 0.37 6.15 -21.88
CA SER A 120 -0.61 5.35 -22.64
C SER A 120 -0.82 5.82 -24.08
N GLN A 121 -0.57 7.10 -24.34
CA GLN A 121 -0.68 7.76 -25.65
C GLN A 121 0.69 8.15 -26.23
N LEU A 122 1.78 7.76 -25.55
CA LEU A 122 3.14 8.16 -25.91
C LEU A 122 3.70 7.28 -27.04
N GLN A 123 3.67 7.79 -28.27
CA GLN A 123 4.33 7.19 -29.42
C GLN A 123 5.71 7.79 -29.69
N GLY A 124 6.72 6.93 -29.78
CA GLY A 124 8.03 7.24 -30.34
C GLY A 124 8.87 8.26 -29.53
N VAL A 125 10.16 8.22 -29.78
CA VAL A 125 11.17 9.03 -29.06
C VAL A 125 11.01 10.54 -29.39
N SER A 126 10.76 10.89 -30.65
CA SER A 126 10.90 12.26 -31.20
C SER A 126 9.71 13.21 -30.98
N LYS A 127 8.46 12.74 -30.97
CA LYS A 127 7.28 13.62 -30.79
C LYS A 127 7.12 14.10 -29.34
N TYR A 128 7.71 13.41 -28.37
CA TYR A 128 7.64 13.78 -26.95
C TYR A 128 8.77 14.70 -26.50
N PHE A 129 10.00 14.53 -27.00
CA PHE A 129 11.11 15.44 -26.68
C PHE A 129 10.84 16.88 -27.14
N ASN A 130 10.06 17.08 -28.21
CA ASN A 130 9.73 18.41 -28.71
C ASN A 130 8.57 19.10 -27.97
N LYS A 131 7.73 18.38 -27.20
CA LYS A 131 6.53 18.96 -26.58
C LYS A 131 6.56 19.04 -25.05
N HIS A 132 7.26 18.14 -24.36
CA HIS A 132 7.29 18.12 -22.89
C HIS A 132 8.68 17.81 -22.29
N ARG A 133 9.52 18.86 -22.21
CA ARG A 133 10.31 19.29 -21.04
C ARG A 133 10.91 18.18 -20.12
N SER A 134 12.09 17.67 -20.47
CA SER A 134 13.30 17.60 -19.60
C SER A 134 14.42 16.82 -20.33
N PRO A 135 15.68 17.27 -20.32
CA PRO A 135 16.82 16.50 -20.87
C PRO A 135 17.07 15.13 -20.22
N ASP A 136 16.42 14.84 -19.08
CA ASP A 136 16.66 13.66 -18.23
C ASP A 136 15.45 12.69 -18.19
N PHE A 137 14.50 12.79 -19.13
CA PHE A 137 13.34 11.90 -19.21
C PHE A 137 13.71 10.55 -19.83
N SER A 138 14.07 9.59 -18.99
CA SER A 138 14.05 8.17 -19.33
C SER A 138 12.77 7.56 -18.74
N MET A 139 11.86 7.09 -19.60
CA MET A 139 10.68 6.31 -19.19
C MET A 139 11.08 5.21 -18.21
N ASN A 140 12.20 4.53 -18.49
CA ASN A 140 12.74 3.44 -17.70
C ASN A 140 13.10 3.89 -16.28
N LYS A 141 13.84 5.00 -16.17
CA LYS A 141 14.18 5.60 -14.87
C LYS A 141 12.92 5.96 -14.08
N LYS A 142 11.91 6.60 -14.71
CA LYS A 142 10.66 6.99 -14.04
C LYS A 142 9.86 5.76 -13.60
N PHE A 143 9.75 4.75 -14.44
CA PHE A 143 9.08 3.48 -14.13
C PHE A 143 9.75 2.77 -12.94
N TYR A 144 11.06 2.50 -13.00
CA TYR A 144 11.74 1.78 -11.91
C TYR A 144 11.73 2.55 -10.59
N ASN A 145 11.81 3.88 -10.63
CA ASN A 145 11.65 4.70 -9.43
C ASN A 145 10.24 4.55 -8.84
N LEU A 146 9.19 4.59 -9.66
CA LEU A 146 7.81 4.42 -9.20
C LEU A 146 7.56 3.02 -8.64
N ILE A 147 8.06 1.96 -9.28
CA ILE A 147 7.97 0.60 -8.76
C ILE A 147 8.69 0.50 -7.42
N GLY A 148 9.92 1.01 -7.31
CA GLY A 148 10.67 0.97 -6.05
C GLY A 148 10.01 1.75 -4.91
N GLU A 149 9.37 2.88 -5.21
CA GLU A 149 8.56 3.60 -4.22
C GLU A 149 7.29 2.83 -3.83
N PHE A 150 6.63 2.21 -4.80
CA PHE A 150 5.45 1.38 -4.57
C PHE A 150 5.77 0.21 -3.66
N GLU A 151 6.81 -0.56 -3.98
CA GLU A 151 7.25 -1.69 -3.16
C GLU A 151 7.55 -1.26 -1.72
N LYS A 152 8.34 -0.20 -1.52
CA LYS A 152 8.64 0.32 -0.17
C LYS A 152 7.37 0.73 0.57
N SER A 153 6.42 1.36 -0.11
CA SER A 153 5.16 1.79 0.51
C SER A 153 4.25 0.61 0.84
N THR A 154 4.20 -0.43 0.00
CA THR A 154 3.47 -1.67 0.27
C THR A 154 4.09 -2.45 1.42
N GLU A 155 5.41 -2.54 1.51
CA GLU A 155 6.11 -3.19 2.63
C GLU A 155 5.83 -2.48 3.95
N ALA A 156 5.91 -1.15 3.96
CA ALA A 156 5.57 -0.35 5.13
C ALA A 156 4.11 -0.56 5.55
N LEU A 157 3.19 -0.63 4.59
CA LEU A 157 1.77 -0.84 4.85
C LEU A 157 1.47 -2.28 5.31
N THR A 158 2.11 -3.30 4.75
CA THR A 158 2.04 -4.69 5.20
C THR A 158 2.58 -4.82 6.62
N HIS A 159 3.72 -4.20 6.93
CA HIS A 159 4.26 -4.19 8.29
C HIS A 159 3.30 -3.47 9.26
N ALA A 160 2.81 -2.29 8.87
CA ALA A 160 1.86 -1.50 9.66
C ALA A 160 0.54 -2.24 9.89
N SER A 161 0.11 -3.07 8.95
CA SER A 161 -1.08 -3.95 9.05
C SER A 161 -0.75 -5.34 9.64
N LYS A 162 0.45 -5.53 10.20
CA LYS A 162 0.93 -6.79 10.82
C LYS A 162 0.81 -8.00 9.89
N GLY A 163 1.06 -7.81 8.60
CA GLY A 163 1.05 -8.86 7.60
C GLY A 163 -0.33 -9.20 7.03
N CYS A 164 -1.37 -8.44 7.35
CA CYS A 164 -2.73 -8.69 6.85
C CYS A 164 -2.86 -8.53 5.32
N LEU A 165 -2.03 -7.68 4.72
CA LEU A 165 -2.15 -7.30 3.32
C LEU A 165 -1.14 -8.02 2.45
N TYR A 166 -1.61 -8.51 1.31
CA TYR A 166 -0.82 -9.22 0.33
C TYR A 166 -0.77 -8.48 -1.02
N PHE A 167 0.29 -7.69 -1.22
CA PHE A 167 0.44 -6.86 -2.43
C PHE A 167 1.12 -7.57 -3.63
N GLY A 168 1.17 -8.90 -3.65
CA GLY A 168 1.48 -9.65 -4.87
C GLY A 168 2.54 -10.75 -4.76
N ARG A 169 2.90 -11.25 -5.95
CA ARG A 169 3.72 -12.44 -6.24
C ARG A 169 5.18 -12.36 -5.75
N PRO A 170 5.96 -13.45 -5.77
CA PRO A 170 7.40 -13.39 -5.48
C PRO A 170 8.12 -12.30 -6.31
N LYS A 171 8.98 -11.50 -5.65
CA LYS A 171 9.67 -10.36 -6.28
C LYS A 171 10.44 -10.70 -7.55
N ALA A 172 11.03 -11.89 -7.62
CA ALA A 172 11.78 -12.33 -8.80
C ALA A 172 10.90 -12.40 -10.06
N ASP A 173 9.67 -12.91 -9.92
CA ASP A 173 8.72 -13.03 -11.04
C ASP A 173 8.23 -11.65 -11.48
N GLN A 174 7.95 -10.76 -10.51
CA GLN A 174 7.53 -9.38 -10.79
C GLN A 174 8.63 -8.61 -11.52
N ASN A 175 9.87 -8.67 -11.04
CA ASN A 175 11.01 -7.95 -11.64
C ASN A 175 11.29 -8.43 -13.07
N LYS A 176 11.09 -9.72 -13.34
CA LYS A 176 11.23 -10.28 -14.68
C LYS A 176 10.16 -9.72 -15.62
N GLU A 177 8.89 -9.80 -15.22
CA GLU A 177 7.75 -9.31 -16.01
C GLU A 177 7.86 -7.79 -16.29
N ASP A 178 8.21 -7.01 -15.26
CA ASP A 178 8.41 -5.56 -15.38
C ASP A 178 9.56 -5.21 -16.34
N LYS A 179 10.69 -5.91 -16.24
CA LYS A 179 11.85 -5.69 -17.10
C LYS A 179 11.55 -6.06 -18.54
N GLU A 180 10.85 -7.16 -18.78
CA GLU A 180 10.40 -7.59 -20.11
C GLU A 180 9.45 -6.55 -20.70
N ALA A 181 8.42 -6.14 -19.95
CA ALA A 181 7.43 -5.16 -20.38
C ALA A 181 8.07 -3.84 -20.83
N ILE A 182 8.98 -3.29 -20.01
CA ILE A 182 9.61 -2.01 -20.33
C ILE A 182 10.64 -2.11 -21.46
N THR A 183 11.33 -3.24 -21.57
CA THR A 183 12.30 -3.46 -22.66
C THR A 183 11.58 -3.54 -24.00
N GLU A 184 10.48 -4.28 -24.05
CA GLU A 184 9.68 -4.42 -25.28
C GLU A 184 9.01 -3.09 -25.67
N ASP A 185 8.36 -2.40 -24.75
CA ASP A 185 7.75 -1.09 -25.07
C ASP A 185 8.80 -0.04 -25.45
N THR A 186 10.02 -0.11 -24.90
CA THR A 186 11.13 0.77 -25.34
C THR A 186 11.55 0.47 -26.77
N LYS A 187 11.68 -0.79 -27.16
CA LYS A 187 12.01 -1.18 -28.55
C LYS A 187 10.95 -0.72 -29.52
N ASP A 188 9.67 -0.92 -29.18
CA ASP A 188 8.54 -0.46 -30.00
C ASP A 188 8.57 1.07 -30.21
N MET A 189 9.10 1.84 -29.24
CA MET A 189 9.31 3.28 -29.42
C MET A 189 10.49 3.64 -30.35
N GLU A 190 11.50 2.79 -30.44
CA GLU A 190 12.69 2.97 -31.29
C GLU A 190 12.46 2.53 -32.75
N GLU A 191 11.58 1.56 -32.98
CA GLU A 191 11.26 1.01 -34.31
C GLU A 191 10.35 1.90 -35.18
N VAL A 192 9.81 3.00 -34.63
CA VAL A 192 8.93 3.96 -35.35
C VAL A 192 9.74 5.12 -36.00
N ILE A 193 11.03 4.90 -36.26
CA ILE A 193 11.93 5.82 -37.00
C ILE A 193 11.98 5.41 -38.47
#